data_AF-A0A955ERV0-F1
#
_entry.id   AF-A0A955ERV0-F1
#
_cell.length_a   1.000
_cell.length_b   1.000
_cell.length_c   1.000
_cell.angle_alpha   90.00
_cell.angle_beta   90.00
_cell.angle_gamma   90.00
#
_symmetry.space_group_name_H-M   'P 1'
#
loop_
_entity.id
_entity.type
_entity.pdbx_description
1 polymer ?
#
loop_
_entity_poly.entity_id
_entity_poly.type
_entity_poly.pdbx_seq_one_letter_code
_entity_poly.pdbx_strand_id
1 'polypeptide(L)'
;MGEHPDETLRFEWPEASERVAVWAEDYRFEPATAGGRFPGLDPATGDRLELEVPLLLGRPATDTPLDVWAADLATPPGPHLVVLVQAGAVSAGAWENDTLLAHKAWKRYVVRGRGKAQPTHLKTKGKSRFGSRLRLRNAELLREELGARLQAWWDEYGPPARIFVSCPVREWPELFRSVPDLPFGARDPRIERIPLDVGVPDHAELLRVRGFLGRGRLRRWRATS
;
A
#
# COMPACT_ATOMS: atom_id res chain seq x y z
N MET A 1 -15.37 20.07 4.68
CA MET A 1 -14.98 19.96 6.10
C MET A 1 -15.47 18.59 6.53
N GLY A 2 -14.57 17.61 6.66
CA GLY A 2 -14.98 16.22 6.92
C GLY A 2 -15.29 16.03 8.39
N GLU A 3 -16.45 15.47 8.72
CA GLU A 3 -16.80 15.09 10.08
C GLU A 3 -15.79 14.04 10.58
N HIS A 4 -15.09 14.35 11.67
CA HIS A 4 -14.23 13.38 12.33
C HIS A 4 -15.11 12.39 13.12
N PRO A 5 -14.80 11.08 13.09
CA PRO A 5 -15.51 10.11 13.90
C PRO A 5 -15.24 10.38 15.38
N ASP A 6 -16.26 10.18 16.21
CA ASP A 6 -16.15 10.26 17.67
C ASP A 6 -15.35 9.09 18.24
N GLU A 7 -15.44 7.94 17.58
CA GLU A 7 -14.75 6.71 17.98
C GLU A 7 -14.18 5.97 16.77
N THR A 8 -13.00 5.37 16.94
CA THR A 8 -12.40 4.49 15.93
C THR A 8 -11.82 3.26 16.60
N LEU A 9 -12.46 2.12 16.37
CA LEU A 9 -11.94 0.81 16.75
C LEU A 9 -11.04 0.29 15.63
N ARG A 10 -9.96 -0.40 16.01
CA ARG A 10 -9.01 -1.03 15.08
C ARG A 10 -8.95 -2.51 15.38
N PHE A 11 -8.81 -3.31 14.35
CA PHE A 11 -8.66 -4.75 14.45
C PHE A 11 -7.66 -5.24 13.41
N GLU A 12 -6.97 -6.32 13.70
CA GLU A 12 -6.00 -6.93 12.79
C GLU A 12 -6.67 -8.05 11.99
N TRP A 13 -6.11 -8.38 10.83
CA TRP A 13 -6.67 -9.36 9.91
C TRP A 13 -6.96 -10.74 10.54
N PRO A 14 -6.18 -11.29 11.49
CA PRO A 14 -6.48 -12.59 12.09
C PRO A 14 -7.78 -12.59 12.89
N GLU A 15 -8.19 -11.43 13.42
CA GLU A 15 -9.42 -11.24 14.19
C GLU A 15 -10.60 -10.82 13.29
N ALA A 16 -10.37 -10.58 12.00
CA ALA A 16 -11.36 -9.93 11.14
C ALA A 16 -12.67 -10.72 11.05
N SER A 17 -12.59 -12.04 10.87
CA SER A 17 -13.79 -12.88 10.77
C SER A 17 -14.65 -12.80 12.03
N GLU A 18 -14.03 -12.93 13.21
CA GLU A 18 -14.73 -12.85 14.51
C GLU A 18 -15.35 -11.47 14.74
N ARG A 19 -14.57 -10.40 14.53
CA ARG A 19 -15.01 -9.01 14.74
C ARG A 19 -16.17 -8.64 13.83
N VAL A 20 -16.06 -8.98 12.55
CA VAL A 20 -17.08 -8.69 11.54
C VAL A 20 -18.37 -9.46 11.85
N ALA A 21 -18.27 -10.73 12.29
CA ALA A 21 -19.44 -11.52 12.69
C ALA A 21 -20.21 -10.86 13.85
N VAL A 22 -19.51 -10.46 14.92
CA VAL A 22 -20.12 -9.76 16.06
C VAL A 22 -20.79 -8.46 15.61
N TRP A 23 -20.11 -7.64 14.81
CA TRP A 23 -20.68 -6.38 14.34
C TRP A 23 -21.84 -6.55 13.36
N ALA A 24 -21.88 -7.64 12.59
CA ALA A 24 -23.00 -7.94 11.70
C ALA A 24 -24.27 -8.35 12.48
N GLU A 25 -24.13 -8.84 13.72
CA GLU A 25 -25.26 -9.11 14.61
C GLU A 25 -25.78 -7.83 15.28
N ASP A 26 -24.86 -6.96 15.72
CA ASP A 26 -25.20 -5.75 16.48
C ASP A 26 -25.63 -4.57 15.59
N TYR A 27 -25.11 -4.48 14.37
CA TYR A 27 -25.26 -3.31 13.49
C TYR A 27 -25.84 -3.67 12.14
N ARG A 28 -26.44 -2.66 11.49
CA ARG A 28 -26.93 -2.80 10.11
C ARG A 28 -25.92 -2.17 9.16
N PHE A 29 -25.30 -2.99 8.33
CA PHE A 29 -24.40 -2.53 7.27
C PHE A 29 -25.10 -2.51 5.91
N GLU A 30 -24.84 -1.45 5.15
CA GLU A 30 -25.14 -1.37 3.73
C GLU A 30 -24.06 -2.10 2.91
N PRO A 31 -24.36 -2.49 1.66
CA PRO A 31 -23.36 -3.05 0.76
C PRO A 31 -22.13 -2.15 0.56
N ALA A 32 -21.01 -2.77 0.19
CA ALA A 32 -19.74 -2.08 0.04
C ALA A 32 -19.79 -0.95 -0.98
N THR A 33 -19.24 0.20 -0.62
CA THR A 33 -19.00 1.32 -1.54
C THR A 33 -17.90 0.98 -2.56
N ALA A 34 -17.76 1.78 -3.62
CA ALA A 34 -16.61 1.69 -4.53
C ALA A 34 -15.24 1.84 -3.83
N GLY A 35 -15.24 2.44 -2.64
CA GLY A 35 -14.07 2.55 -1.76
C GLY A 35 -13.77 1.29 -0.96
N GLY A 36 -14.55 0.22 -1.09
CA GLY A 36 -14.40 -1.02 -0.33
C GLY A 36 -14.73 -0.89 1.15
N ARG A 37 -15.57 0.08 1.51
CA ARG A 37 -16.03 0.33 2.88
C ARG A 37 -17.51 -0.01 2.99
N PHE A 38 -17.95 -0.49 4.13
CA PHE A 38 -19.36 -0.76 4.44
C PHE A 38 -19.91 0.36 5.32
N PRO A 39 -20.78 1.24 4.80
CA PRO A 39 -21.56 2.16 5.62
C PRO A 39 -22.47 1.35 6.54
N GLY A 40 -22.77 1.86 7.72
CA GLY A 40 -23.71 1.20 8.60
C GLY A 40 -24.37 2.13 9.60
N LEU A 41 -25.25 1.55 10.40
CA LEU A 41 -25.99 2.21 11.45
C LEU A 41 -26.07 1.31 12.68
N ASP A 42 -25.85 1.90 13.85
CA ASP A 42 -26.22 1.30 15.12
C ASP A 42 -27.75 1.47 15.32
N PRO A 43 -28.55 0.39 15.31
CA PRO A 43 -29.99 0.50 15.45
C PRO A 43 -30.45 0.93 16.85
N ALA A 44 -29.59 0.78 17.88
CA ALA A 44 -29.93 1.14 19.25
C ALA A 44 -29.73 2.64 19.51
N THR A 45 -28.69 3.24 18.93
CA THR A 45 -28.35 4.66 19.16
C THR A 45 -28.67 5.56 17.97
N GLY A 46 -28.83 5.00 16.78
CA GLY A 46 -28.90 5.75 15.52
C GLY A 46 -27.55 6.26 15.03
N ASP A 47 -26.45 5.86 15.67
CA ASP A 47 -25.11 6.30 15.28
C ASP A 47 -24.73 5.79 13.88
N ARG A 48 -24.09 6.65 13.10
CA ARG A 48 -23.54 6.27 11.80
C ARG A 48 -22.24 5.49 12.00
N LEU A 49 -22.07 4.43 11.23
CA LEU A 49 -20.89 3.57 11.24
C LEU A 49 -20.24 3.53 9.85
N GLU A 50 -18.94 3.26 9.82
CA GLU A 50 -18.22 2.90 8.60
C GLU A 50 -17.17 1.83 8.93
N LEU A 51 -17.32 0.66 8.31
CA LEU A 51 -16.36 -0.44 8.40
C LEU A 51 -15.41 -0.39 7.20
N GLU A 52 -14.12 -0.22 7.47
CA GLU A 52 -13.02 -0.35 6.52
C GLU A 52 -12.28 -1.63 6.84
N VAL A 53 -12.20 -2.54 5.87
CA VAL A 53 -11.63 -3.88 6.07
C VAL A 53 -10.13 -3.91 5.82
N PRO A 54 -9.37 -4.85 6.42
CA PRO A 54 -7.96 -5.04 6.09
C PRO A 54 -7.75 -5.26 4.59
N LEU A 55 -6.86 -4.48 3.96
CA LEU A 55 -6.57 -4.61 2.53
C LEU A 55 -5.90 -5.95 2.19
N LEU A 56 -5.22 -6.60 3.15
CA LEU A 56 -4.68 -7.95 2.96
C LEU A 56 -5.77 -8.99 2.64
N LEU A 57 -6.97 -8.82 3.19
CA LEU A 57 -8.11 -9.72 2.93
C LEU A 57 -8.81 -9.39 1.59
N GLY A 58 -8.42 -8.28 0.97
CA GLY A 58 -8.95 -7.81 -0.28
C GLY A 58 -10.09 -6.82 -0.15
N ARG A 59 -10.16 -5.98 -1.18
CA ARG A 59 -11.22 -4.99 -1.29
C ARG A 59 -12.52 -5.67 -1.75
N PRO A 60 -13.64 -5.52 -1.01
CA PRO A 60 -14.93 -5.96 -1.51
C PRO A 60 -15.28 -5.20 -2.79
N ALA A 61 -15.92 -5.89 -3.74
CA ALA A 61 -16.47 -5.23 -4.91
C ALA A 61 -17.62 -4.31 -4.49
N THR A 62 -17.88 -3.25 -5.26
CA THR A 62 -19.03 -2.37 -5.04
C THR A 62 -20.32 -3.20 -4.98
N ASP A 63 -21.24 -2.80 -4.10
CA ASP A 63 -22.53 -3.43 -3.87
C ASP A 63 -22.45 -4.88 -3.32
N THR A 64 -21.27 -5.34 -2.90
CA THR A 64 -21.15 -6.63 -2.19
C THR A 64 -21.70 -6.49 -0.77
N PRO A 65 -22.68 -7.32 -0.36
CA PRO A 65 -23.14 -7.36 1.03
C PRO A 65 -22.04 -7.80 2.00
N LEU A 66 -22.11 -7.34 3.26
CA LEU A 66 -21.08 -7.64 4.26
C LEU A 66 -20.98 -9.14 4.55
N ASP A 67 -22.10 -9.84 4.70
CA ASP A 67 -22.16 -11.28 4.95
C ASP A 67 -21.58 -12.11 3.80
N VAL A 68 -21.88 -11.71 2.56
CA VAL A 68 -21.32 -12.34 1.35
C VAL A 68 -19.80 -12.18 1.32
N TRP A 69 -19.29 -10.97 1.59
CA TRP A 69 -17.84 -10.75 1.67
C TRP A 69 -17.21 -11.46 2.88
N ALA A 70 -17.92 -11.48 4.01
CA ALA A 70 -17.43 -12.04 5.26
C ALA A 70 -17.25 -13.57 5.20
N ALA A 71 -18.00 -14.26 4.34
CA ALA A 71 -17.91 -15.70 4.13
C ALA A 71 -16.48 -16.15 3.76
N ASP A 72 -15.71 -15.29 3.10
CA ASP A 72 -14.34 -15.59 2.65
C ASP A 72 -13.26 -15.24 3.70
N LEU A 73 -13.61 -14.57 4.80
CA LEU A 73 -12.64 -14.06 5.80
C LEU A 73 -11.92 -15.13 6.60
N ALA A 74 -12.45 -16.35 6.62
CA ALA A 74 -11.76 -17.48 7.24
C ALA A 74 -10.48 -17.88 6.48
N THR A 75 -10.32 -17.38 5.25
CA THR A 75 -9.15 -17.66 4.42
C THR A 75 -8.02 -16.68 4.75
N PRO A 76 -6.81 -17.16 5.06
CA PRO A 76 -5.64 -16.30 5.24
C PRO A 76 -5.36 -15.45 3.97
N PRO A 77 -4.72 -14.27 4.09
CA PRO A 77 -4.39 -13.40 2.96
C PRO A 77 -3.61 -14.07 1.82
N GLY A 78 -2.87 -15.15 2.14
CA GLY A 78 -2.01 -15.86 1.21
C GLY A 78 -0.73 -15.08 0.86
N PRO A 79 -0.06 -15.49 -0.24
CA PRO A 79 1.18 -14.88 -0.68
C PRO A 79 0.96 -13.47 -1.23
N HIS A 80 1.72 -12.50 -0.74
CA HIS A 80 1.63 -11.12 -1.19
C HIS A 80 2.99 -10.40 -1.20
N LEU A 81 3.09 -9.42 -2.09
CA LEU A 81 4.26 -8.57 -2.26
C LEU A 81 3.94 -7.14 -1.79
N VAL A 82 4.86 -6.49 -1.07
CA VAL A 82 4.79 -5.05 -0.81
C VAL A 82 6.03 -4.40 -1.39
N VAL A 83 5.85 -3.38 -2.23
CA VAL A 83 6.93 -2.63 -2.90
C VAL A 83 6.77 -1.14 -2.64
N LEU A 84 7.76 -0.55 -1.98
CA LEU A 84 7.83 0.87 -1.67
C LEU A 84 8.98 1.48 -2.47
N VAL A 85 8.67 2.46 -3.31
CA VAL A 85 9.62 3.18 -4.16
C VAL A 85 9.45 4.67 -3.92
N GLN A 86 10.54 5.36 -3.60
CA GLN A 86 10.53 6.82 -3.49
C GLN A 86 11.94 7.38 -3.66
N ALA A 87 12.12 8.27 -4.63
CA ALA A 87 13.25 9.21 -4.69
C ALA A 87 14.61 8.64 -4.25
N GLY A 88 15.00 7.49 -4.82
CA GLY A 88 16.31 6.86 -4.58
C GLY A 88 16.34 5.87 -3.44
N ALA A 89 15.21 5.54 -2.85
CA ALA A 89 15.06 4.49 -1.85
C ALA A 89 14.02 3.47 -2.32
N VAL A 90 14.31 2.20 -2.07
CA VAL A 90 13.38 1.10 -2.28
C VAL A 90 13.37 0.21 -1.05
N SER A 91 12.18 -0.27 -0.72
CA SER A 91 11.98 -1.35 0.23
C SER A 91 10.94 -2.29 -0.33
N ALA A 92 11.24 -3.58 -0.37
CA ALA A 92 10.32 -4.60 -0.84
C ALA A 92 10.34 -5.81 0.09
N GLY A 93 9.22 -6.52 0.16
CA GLY A 93 9.13 -7.81 0.83
C GLY A 93 8.12 -8.73 0.18
N ALA A 94 8.36 -10.03 0.33
CA ALA A 94 7.45 -11.11 0.01
C ALA A 94 6.99 -11.78 1.31
N TRP A 95 5.69 -11.98 1.45
CA TRP A 95 5.07 -12.59 2.62
C TRP A 95 4.20 -13.77 2.23
N GLU A 96 4.09 -14.71 3.15
CA GLU A 96 3.03 -15.69 3.23
C GLU A 96 2.27 -15.43 4.54
N ASN A 97 1.07 -14.84 4.44
CA ASN A 97 0.29 -14.41 5.61
C ASN A 97 1.09 -13.45 6.52
N ASP A 98 1.34 -13.79 7.78
CA ASP A 98 2.17 -13.03 8.71
C ASP A 98 3.68 -13.30 8.59
N THR A 99 4.09 -14.29 7.82
CA THR A 99 5.50 -14.68 7.69
C THR A 99 6.18 -13.87 6.59
N LEU A 100 7.18 -13.08 6.95
CA LEU A 100 8.06 -12.41 5.99
C LEU A 100 9.06 -13.42 5.41
N LEU A 101 8.84 -13.86 4.18
CA LEU A 101 9.70 -14.84 3.50
C LEU A 101 11.04 -14.22 3.10
N ALA A 102 10.98 -13.03 2.49
CA ALA A 102 12.16 -12.30 2.07
C ALA A 102 11.90 -10.79 2.06
N HIS A 103 12.92 -9.99 2.37
CA HIS A 103 12.85 -8.54 2.23
C HIS A 103 14.16 -7.95 1.73
N LYS A 104 14.10 -6.72 1.24
CA LYS A 104 15.28 -5.91 0.94
C LYS A 104 14.94 -4.44 1.01
N ALA A 105 15.80 -3.69 1.68
CA ALA A 105 15.78 -2.24 1.67
C ALA A 105 17.15 -1.73 1.20
N TRP A 106 17.15 -0.73 0.30
CA TRP A 106 18.37 -0.11 -0.18
C TRP A 106 18.11 1.31 -0.66
N LYS A 107 19.17 2.12 -0.64
CA LYS A 107 19.13 3.52 -1.02
C LYS A 107 20.29 3.83 -1.97
N ARG A 108 20.02 4.59 -3.02
CA ARG A 108 21.00 5.18 -3.93
C ARG A 108 20.80 6.69 -3.97
N TYR A 109 21.91 7.43 -4.07
CA TYR A 109 21.85 8.88 -4.04
C TYR A 109 21.26 9.44 -5.34
N VAL A 110 19.97 9.82 -5.33
CA VAL A 110 19.29 10.43 -6.49
C VAL A 110 18.83 11.88 -6.27
N VAL A 111 18.98 12.46 -5.06
CA VAL A 111 18.50 13.82 -4.70
C VAL A 111 19.63 14.72 -4.18
N ARG A 112 19.59 16.03 -4.50
CA ARG A 112 20.56 17.06 -4.04
C ARG A 112 20.28 17.43 -2.58
N GLY A 113 21.30 17.42 -1.71
CA GLY A 113 21.19 18.01 -0.37
C GLY A 113 20.69 19.47 -0.42
N ARG A 114 19.78 19.84 0.49
CA ARG A 114 19.34 21.24 0.70
C ARG A 114 20.49 22.04 1.33
N GLY A 115 20.92 23.14 0.69
CA GLY A 115 21.93 24.04 1.25
C GLY A 115 22.22 25.24 0.33
N LYS A 116 21.56 26.37 0.64
CA LYS A 116 21.73 27.79 0.25
C LYS A 116 22.06 28.17 -1.21
N ALA A 117 21.26 29.12 -1.70
CA ALA A 117 21.50 29.87 -2.93
C ALA A 117 22.85 30.59 -2.86
N GLN A 118 23.66 30.43 -3.91
CA GLN A 118 24.73 31.35 -4.23
C GLN A 118 24.25 32.14 -5.45
N PRO A 119 23.97 33.45 -5.34
CA PRO A 119 23.69 34.22 -6.52
C PRO A 119 25.00 34.38 -7.29
N THR A 120 24.87 34.71 -8.57
CA THR A 120 25.92 35.17 -9.50
C THR A 120 26.43 34.10 -10.47
N HIS A 121 25.95 34.28 -11.71
CA HIS A 121 26.61 33.98 -12.97
C HIS A 121 26.96 32.50 -13.27
N LEU A 122 26.18 31.89 -14.16
CA LEU A 122 26.73 31.39 -15.43
C LEU A 122 25.59 31.10 -16.42
N LYS A 123 25.38 32.08 -17.31
CA LYS A 123 24.66 31.93 -18.57
C LYS A 123 25.45 30.94 -19.45
N THR A 124 25.01 29.68 -19.58
CA THR A 124 25.25 28.91 -20.81
C THR A 124 24.30 27.71 -20.92
N LYS A 125 23.57 27.66 -22.03
CA LYS A 125 22.92 26.45 -22.56
C LYS A 125 23.98 25.33 -22.72
N GLY A 126 23.60 24.09 -22.47
CA GLY A 126 24.30 22.91 -23.02
C GLY A 126 25.39 22.26 -22.13
N LYS A 127 24.98 21.60 -21.05
CA LYS A 127 25.61 20.36 -20.56
C LYS A 127 24.75 19.83 -19.42
N SER A 128 24.09 18.69 -19.63
CA SER A 128 23.65 17.86 -18.50
C SER A 128 24.88 17.63 -17.62
N ARG A 129 24.89 18.27 -16.44
CA ARG A 129 26.03 18.24 -15.51
C ARG A 129 26.23 16.79 -15.08
N PHE A 130 27.48 16.34 -14.93
CA PHE A 130 27.83 14.97 -14.52
C PHE A 130 26.92 14.39 -13.42
N GLY A 131 26.59 15.20 -12.41
CA GLY A 131 25.67 14.81 -11.34
C GLY A 131 24.23 14.48 -11.77
N SER A 132 23.71 15.06 -12.85
CA SER A 132 22.40 14.67 -13.39
C SER A 132 22.44 13.29 -14.04
N ARG A 133 23.51 12.98 -14.79
CA ARG A 133 23.72 11.64 -15.35
C ARG A 133 23.88 10.59 -14.26
N LEU A 134 24.63 10.92 -13.21
CA LEU A 134 24.84 10.03 -12.07
C LEU A 134 23.51 9.70 -11.36
N ARG A 135 22.62 10.69 -11.18
CA ARG A 135 21.30 10.45 -10.57
C ARG A 135 20.39 9.59 -11.43
N LEU A 136 20.37 9.83 -12.73
CA LEU A 136 19.61 9.00 -13.68
C LEU A 136 20.12 7.55 -13.63
N ARG A 137 21.45 7.36 -13.70
CA ARG A 137 22.08 6.03 -13.60
C ARG A 137 21.79 5.35 -12.25
N ASN A 138 21.81 6.10 -11.15
CA ASN A 138 21.47 5.56 -9.84
C ASN A 138 20.00 5.13 -9.76
N ALA A 139 19.09 5.86 -10.39
CA ALA A 139 17.69 5.49 -10.47
C ALA A 139 17.49 4.23 -11.35
N GLU A 140 18.21 4.12 -12.46
CA GLU A 140 18.25 2.91 -13.30
C GLU A 140 18.73 1.72 -12.46
N LEU A 141 19.92 1.78 -11.87
CA LEU A 141 20.48 0.71 -11.04
C LEU A 141 19.54 0.28 -9.89
N LEU A 142 18.79 1.22 -9.32
CA LEU A 142 17.79 0.93 -8.30
C LEU A 142 16.63 0.11 -8.84
N ARG A 143 16.18 0.38 -10.07
CA ARG A 143 15.15 -0.41 -10.75
C ARG A 143 15.69 -1.74 -11.27
N GLU A 144 16.90 -1.78 -11.81
CA GLU A 144 17.55 -3.02 -12.26
C GLU A 144 17.66 -4.02 -11.09
N GLU A 145 18.12 -3.56 -9.92
CA GLU A 145 18.19 -4.39 -8.71
C GLU A 145 16.81 -4.82 -8.19
N LEU A 146 15.80 -3.94 -8.27
CA LEU A 146 14.43 -4.29 -7.92
C LEU A 146 13.89 -5.39 -8.84
N GLY A 147 14.05 -5.22 -10.16
CA GLY A 147 13.63 -6.21 -11.16
C GLY A 147 14.25 -7.58 -10.90
N ALA A 148 15.58 -7.63 -10.76
CA ALA A 148 16.29 -8.88 -10.49
C ALA A 148 15.84 -9.56 -9.19
N ARG A 149 15.62 -8.76 -8.12
CA ARG A 149 15.14 -9.27 -6.83
C ARG A 149 13.74 -9.84 -6.92
N LEU A 150 12.83 -9.13 -7.57
CA LEU A 150 11.45 -9.58 -7.70
C LEU A 150 11.34 -10.81 -8.58
N GLN A 151 12.14 -10.92 -9.65
CA GLN A 151 12.22 -12.15 -10.45
C GLN A 151 12.69 -13.34 -9.60
N ALA A 152 13.78 -13.18 -8.85
CA ALA A 152 14.27 -14.25 -7.99
C ALA A 152 13.22 -14.70 -6.96
N TRP A 153 12.50 -13.78 -6.33
CA TRP A 153 11.41 -14.12 -5.41
C TRP A 153 10.22 -14.76 -6.10
N TRP A 154 9.93 -14.37 -7.34
CA TRP A 154 8.88 -14.97 -8.15
C TRP A 154 9.21 -16.40 -8.53
N ASP A 155 10.47 -16.68 -8.85
CA ASP A 155 10.95 -18.02 -9.15
C ASP A 155 10.98 -18.91 -7.89
N GLU A 156 11.35 -18.35 -6.74
CA GLU A 156 11.49 -19.08 -5.47
C GLU A 156 10.14 -19.33 -4.77
N TYR A 157 9.27 -18.32 -4.70
CA TYR A 157 8.01 -18.37 -3.94
C TYR A 157 6.76 -18.41 -4.83
N GLY A 158 6.92 -18.29 -6.14
CA GLY A 158 5.82 -18.22 -7.09
C GLY A 158 5.17 -16.82 -7.22
N PRO A 159 4.20 -16.69 -8.14
CA PRO A 159 3.42 -15.45 -8.28
C PRO A 159 2.57 -15.18 -7.03
N PRO A 160 2.64 -13.98 -6.43
CA PRO A 160 1.77 -13.62 -5.32
C PRO A 160 0.32 -13.45 -5.78
N ALA A 161 -0.62 -13.59 -4.85
CA ALA A 161 -2.03 -13.30 -5.07
C ALA A 161 -2.30 -11.78 -5.12
N ARG A 162 -1.52 -10.99 -4.36
CA ARG A 162 -1.64 -9.53 -4.28
C ARG A 162 -0.29 -8.83 -4.33
N ILE A 163 -0.26 -7.65 -4.95
CA ILE A 163 0.93 -6.82 -5.11
C ILE A 163 0.62 -5.39 -4.66
N PHE A 164 1.06 -5.01 -3.48
CA PHE A 164 0.87 -3.66 -2.95
C PHE A 164 2.02 -2.75 -3.36
N VAL A 165 1.72 -1.64 -4.03
CA VAL A 165 2.75 -0.70 -4.49
C VAL A 165 2.51 0.73 -4.01
N SER A 166 3.52 1.30 -3.37
CA SER A 166 3.67 2.75 -3.22
C SER A 166 4.80 3.22 -4.11
N CYS A 167 4.49 4.08 -5.07
CA CYS A 167 5.45 4.67 -6.00
C CYS A 167 4.92 6.01 -6.51
N PRO A 168 5.66 7.13 -6.42
CA PRO A 168 5.22 8.42 -6.93
C PRO A 168 4.68 8.33 -8.36
N VAL A 169 3.61 9.08 -8.65
CA VAL A 169 2.95 9.05 -9.98
C VAL A 169 3.94 9.28 -11.13
N ARG A 170 4.97 10.12 -10.90
CA ARG A 170 6.01 10.42 -11.89
C ARG A 170 7.04 9.29 -12.08
N GLU A 171 7.23 8.45 -11.07
CA GLU A 171 8.14 7.29 -11.11
C GLU A 171 7.41 6.04 -11.62
N TRP A 172 6.08 6.03 -11.63
CA TRP A 172 5.28 4.87 -12.04
C TRP A 172 5.61 4.34 -13.44
N PRO A 173 5.68 5.15 -14.51
CA PRO A 173 6.03 4.63 -15.84
C PRO A 173 7.48 4.14 -15.90
N GLU A 174 8.39 4.78 -15.14
CA GLU A 174 9.81 4.44 -15.12
C GLU A 174 10.06 3.12 -14.39
N LEU A 175 9.27 2.81 -13.35
CA LEU A 175 9.34 1.56 -12.60
C LEU A 175 9.26 0.33 -13.51
N PHE A 176 8.43 0.38 -14.55
CA PHE A 176 8.23 -0.71 -15.53
C PHE A 176 9.14 -0.62 -16.76
N ARG A 177 10.16 0.25 -16.73
CA ARG A 177 11.24 0.31 -17.74
C ARG A 177 12.54 -0.27 -17.19
N SER A 178 12.47 -1.12 -16.17
CA SER A 178 13.64 -1.76 -15.56
C SER A 178 14.24 -2.80 -16.50
N VAL A 179 15.56 -3.01 -16.42
CA VAL A 179 16.22 -4.14 -17.09
C VAL A 179 17.06 -4.88 -16.03
N PRO A 180 16.67 -6.08 -15.58
CA PRO A 180 15.58 -6.89 -16.12
C PRO A 180 14.19 -6.32 -15.76
N ASP A 181 13.18 -6.70 -16.54
CA ASP A 181 11.78 -6.29 -16.33
C ASP A 181 11.25 -6.78 -14.98
N LEU A 182 10.25 -6.11 -14.42
CA LEU A 182 9.51 -6.66 -13.29
C LEU A 182 8.73 -7.91 -13.75
N PRO A 183 8.52 -8.91 -12.87
CA PRO A 183 7.76 -10.12 -13.22
C PRO A 183 6.24 -9.88 -13.39
N PHE A 184 5.81 -8.62 -13.39
CA PHE A 184 4.44 -8.17 -13.61
C PHE A 184 4.41 -6.83 -14.35
N GLY A 185 3.35 -6.60 -15.13
CA GLY A 185 3.17 -5.37 -15.89
C GLY A 185 2.44 -4.25 -15.14
N ALA A 186 2.49 -3.03 -15.66
CA ALA A 186 1.85 -1.85 -15.05
C ALA A 186 0.32 -1.92 -14.91
N ARG A 187 -0.32 -2.88 -15.59
CA ARG A 187 -1.78 -3.13 -15.57
C ARG A 187 -2.13 -4.49 -14.96
N ASP A 188 -1.19 -5.12 -14.26
CA ASP A 188 -1.46 -6.40 -13.60
C ASP A 188 -2.61 -6.22 -12.59
N PRO A 189 -3.69 -7.01 -12.69
CA PRO A 189 -4.89 -6.84 -11.86
C PRO A 189 -4.62 -7.11 -10.37
N ARG A 190 -3.51 -7.76 -10.02
CA ARG A 190 -3.10 -8.01 -8.63
C ARG A 190 -2.48 -6.78 -7.98
N ILE A 191 -2.19 -5.74 -8.75
CA ILE A 191 -1.59 -4.50 -8.23
C ILE A 191 -2.64 -3.67 -7.51
N GLU A 192 -2.37 -3.38 -6.25
CA GLU A 192 -3.12 -2.46 -5.42
C GLU A 192 -2.24 -1.28 -4.98
N ARG A 193 -2.73 -0.06 -5.20
CA ARG A 193 -2.03 1.16 -4.76
C ARG A 193 -2.23 1.34 -3.27
N ILE A 194 -1.13 1.53 -2.54
CA ILE A 194 -1.17 1.70 -1.08
C ILE A 194 -1.80 3.07 -0.74
N PRO A 195 -2.95 3.13 -0.04
CA PRO A 195 -3.64 4.37 0.27
C PRO A 195 -3.12 5.00 1.58
N LEU A 196 -1.79 5.05 1.73
CA LEU A 196 -1.11 5.55 2.91
C LEU A 196 0.03 6.47 2.48
N ASP A 197 0.27 7.54 3.22
CA ASP A 197 1.50 8.30 3.07
C ASP A 197 2.67 7.45 3.54
N VAL A 198 3.59 7.17 2.61
CA VAL A 198 4.75 6.31 2.82
C VAL A 198 5.95 7.21 3.06
N GLY A 199 6.61 7.01 4.20
CA GLY A 199 7.87 7.64 4.54
C GLY A 199 9.02 7.10 3.69
N VAL A 200 10.26 7.44 4.05
CA VAL A 200 11.43 6.97 3.28
C VAL A 200 11.46 5.43 3.28
N PRO A 201 11.46 4.77 2.10
CA PRO A 201 11.53 3.32 2.03
C PRO A 201 12.76 2.77 2.76
N ASP A 202 12.49 2.01 3.81
CA ASP A 202 13.43 1.15 4.51
C ASP A 202 12.68 -0.04 5.12
N HIS A 203 13.37 -0.86 5.92
CA HIS A 203 12.76 -2.05 6.52
C HIS A 203 11.69 -1.69 7.56
N ALA A 204 11.91 -0.65 8.37
CA ALA A 204 10.93 -0.24 9.38
C ALA A 204 9.65 0.29 8.72
N GLU A 205 9.80 1.07 7.66
CA GLU A 205 8.69 1.58 6.88
C GLU A 205 7.92 0.45 6.17
N LEU A 206 8.63 -0.55 5.65
CA LEU A 206 8.03 -1.73 5.04
C LEU A 206 7.13 -2.48 6.03
N LEU A 207 7.62 -2.73 7.25
CA LEU A 207 6.84 -3.38 8.29
C LEU A 207 5.64 -2.51 8.74
N ARG A 208 5.83 -1.18 8.85
CA ARG A 208 4.74 -0.25 9.20
C ARG A 208 3.63 -0.28 8.16
N VAL A 209 3.99 -0.21 6.88
CA VAL A 209 3.04 -0.25 5.77
C VAL A 209 2.33 -1.61 5.74
N ARG A 210 3.07 -2.72 5.86
CA ARG A 210 2.47 -4.05 5.92
C ARG A 210 1.48 -4.19 7.09
N GLY A 211 1.84 -3.69 8.27
CA GLY A 211 0.93 -3.66 9.42
C GLY A 211 -0.31 -2.78 9.19
N PHE A 212 -0.19 -1.69 8.42
CA PHE A 212 -1.36 -0.93 8.00
C PHE A 212 -2.28 -1.73 7.06
N LEU A 213 -1.72 -2.46 6.09
CA LEU A 213 -2.49 -3.27 5.15
C LEU A 213 -3.28 -4.39 5.87
N GLY A 214 -2.72 -4.92 6.95
CA GLY A 214 -3.35 -5.95 7.79
C GLY A 214 -4.39 -5.43 8.78
N ARG A 215 -4.69 -4.13 8.80
CA ARG A 215 -5.55 -3.52 9.82
C ARG A 215 -6.85 -2.99 9.23
N GLY A 216 -7.96 -3.39 9.83
CA GLY A 216 -9.28 -2.83 9.61
C GLY A 216 -9.65 -1.76 10.64
N ARG A 217 -10.73 -1.03 10.38
CA ARG A 217 -11.25 0.03 11.24
C ARG A 217 -12.77 0.04 11.23
N LEU A 218 -13.38 0.20 12.40
CA LEU A 218 -14.78 0.60 12.54
C LEU A 218 -14.80 2.04 13.07
N ARG A 219 -15.37 2.96 12.30
CA ARG A 219 -15.56 4.36 12.69
C ARG A 219 -17.00 4.59 13.09
N ARG A 220 -17.23 5.35 14.16
CA ARG A 220 -18.57 5.73 14.64
C ARG A 220 -18.70 7.25 14.74
N TRP A 221 -19.84 7.78 14.31
CA TRP A 221 -20.26 9.18 14.47
C TRP A 221 -21.59 9.19 15.21
N ARG A 222 -21.66 9.96 16.29
CA ARG A 222 -22.87 10.05 17.11
C ARG A 222 -24.00 10.74 16.37
N ALA A 223 -25.20 10.23 16.52
CA ALA A 223 -26.39 10.92 16.03
C ALA A 223 -26.55 12.28 16.74
N THR A 224 -26.69 13.36 15.98
CA THR A 224 -27.01 14.68 16.54
C THR A 224 -28.45 14.64 17.05
N SER A 225 -28.62 14.78 18.37
CA SER A 225 -29.93 14.85 19.05
C SER A 225 -30.74 16.07 18.65
#